data_AF-A0AAD7B9U0-F1
#
_entry.id   AF-A0AAD7B9U0-F1
#
_cell.length_a   1.000
_cell.length_b   1.000
_cell.length_c   1.000
_cell.angle_alpha   90.00
_cell.angle_beta   90.00
_cell.angle_gamma   90.00
#
_symmetry.space_group_name_H-M   'P 1'
#
loop_
_entity.id
_entity.type
_entity.pdbx_description
1 polymer ?
#
loop_
_entity_poly.entity_id
_entity_poly.type
_entity_poly.pdbx_seq_one_letter_code
_entity_poly.pdbx_strand_id
1 'polypeptide(L)'
;MPVADKLQALLKHRRAWQKLDWTSKTAIDRVSLGGDKPREHELVARIFAFEKNGPEIFSLAIQDLDQNPRPSLTHHTFSLDPGTYVTLTMDPTQDLLAIIYPSGTGSESLNLVLRSLSTNQPHPMARRPTILIDTDDEEEFATIQIADDVVGVSFGEPGVIRVLNWRTGVLLANVTELDAYQPAFQFLSPRAFVTASLSDSGMMDIFMITPAQAPDRDGVVHVARLRFPELAHSDGVLLWMRHRVSIYSSPVCGHPIQGSFSPGNDTRIYLFLCRLQSQEQETAHVRLMVHHRTLAEYVSRYVLEGRTECIDLEWEDWGPENTRILEGNRFDWLANAHGEHVAILGARSRQLQVLDFGVIPGDPANDPSEDDTLVFGPSTVLEPFNDPITTYLPFRRTLLDTGDYFNTILMDHEHIIVAQDNVHDFFWAPPARYLFVRMIQMSAMTVFKF
;
A
#
# COMPACT_ATOMS: atom_id res chain seq x y z
N MET A 1 26.02 7.92 19.92
CA MET A 1 26.17 9.05 18.98
C MET A 1 25.72 10.33 19.67
N PRO A 2 26.61 11.34 19.80
CA PRO A 2 26.27 12.71 20.20
C PRO A 2 25.05 13.28 19.48
N VAL A 3 24.35 14.23 20.11
CA VAL A 3 23.14 14.86 19.53
C VAL A 3 23.45 15.61 18.23
N ALA A 4 24.60 16.29 18.17
CA ALA A 4 25.05 17.00 16.97
C ALA A 4 25.25 16.04 15.78
N ASP A 5 25.90 14.91 16.02
CA ASP A 5 26.13 13.88 14.99
C ASP A 5 24.82 13.27 14.49
N LYS A 6 23.85 13.02 15.41
CA LYS A 6 22.49 12.59 15.04
C LYS A 6 21.79 13.59 14.15
N LEU A 7 21.85 14.88 14.49
CA LEU A 7 21.25 15.95 13.69
C LEU A 7 21.92 16.05 12.32
N GLN A 8 23.25 16.00 12.26
CA GLN A 8 23.99 16.06 11.00
C GLN A 8 23.65 14.86 10.09
N ALA A 9 23.56 13.65 10.65
CA ALA A 9 23.14 12.46 9.92
C ALA A 9 21.69 12.57 9.42
N LEU A 10 20.77 13.11 10.23
CA LEU A 10 19.38 13.36 9.82
C LEU A 10 19.31 14.38 8.68
N LEU A 11 20.06 15.48 8.77
CA LEU A 11 20.10 16.50 7.73
C LEU A 11 20.70 15.96 6.43
N LYS A 12 21.73 15.11 6.52
CA LYS A 12 22.29 14.41 5.36
C LYS A 12 21.24 13.50 4.72
N HIS A 13 20.55 12.70 5.52
CA HIS A 13 19.50 11.79 5.04
C HIS A 13 18.34 12.54 4.37
N ARG A 14 17.83 13.62 5.00
CA ARG A 14 16.79 14.49 4.41
C ARG A 14 17.25 15.07 3.07
N ARG A 15 18.49 15.57 2.99
CA ARG A 15 19.05 16.10 1.75
C ARG A 15 19.19 15.02 0.66
N ALA A 16 19.55 13.79 1.03
CA ALA A 16 19.68 12.68 0.10
C ALA A 16 18.33 12.36 -0.57
N TRP A 17 17.26 12.27 0.20
CA TRP A 17 15.90 12.09 -0.34
C TRP A 17 15.44 13.27 -1.21
N GLN A 18 15.67 14.50 -0.75
CA GLN A 18 15.25 15.69 -1.50
C GLN A 18 15.90 15.78 -2.88
N LYS A 19 17.18 15.41 -2.98
CA LYS A 19 17.96 15.51 -4.22
C LYS A 19 18.06 14.19 -4.98
N LEU A 20 17.47 13.12 -4.44
CA LEU A 20 17.72 11.74 -4.85
C LEU A 20 19.23 11.44 -4.99
N ASP A 21 20.03 11.90 -4.02
CA ASP A 21 21.49 11.70 -3.99
C ASP A 21 21.81 10.34 -3.36
N TRP A 22 21.76 9.28 -4.16
CA TRP A 22 22.00 7.92 -3.67
C TRP A 22 23.48 7.66 -3.37
N THR A 23 23.72 6.96 -2.27
CA THR A 23 25.05 6.49 -1.87
C THR A 23 25.50 5.27 -2.67
N SER A 24 24.56 4.47 -3.19
CA SER A 24 24.87 3.30 -3.99
C SER A 24 23.75 2.93 -4.97
N LYS A 25 24.14 2.35 -6.10
CA LYS A 25 23.25 1.71 -7.09
C LYS A 25 23.71 0.28 -7.28
N THR A 26 22.85 -0.68 -6.99
CA THR A 26 23.15 -2.11 -7.14
C THR A 26 22.16 -2.73 -8.13
N ALA A 27 22.67 -3.20 -9.27
CA ALA A 27 21.90 -4.02 -10.19
C ALA A 27 21.93 -5.48 -9.72
N ILE A 28 20.77 -6.10 -9.66
CA ILE A 28 20.59 -7.51 -9.31
C ILE A 28 20.03 -8.20 -10.54
N ASP A 29 20.88 -9.01 -11.17
CA ASP A 29 20.51 -9.77 -12.36
C ASP A 29 19.47 -10.84 -12.01
N ARG A 30 18.42 -10.93 -12.82
CA ARG A 30 17.35 -11.92 -12.66
C ARG A 30 17.88 -13.35 -12.71
N VAL A 31 18.92 -13.60 -13.50
CA VAL A 31 19.57 -14.93 -13.59
C VAL A 31 20.07 -15.38 -12.21
N SER A 32 20.53 -14.45 -11.37
CA SER A 32 20.97 -14.74 -10.00
C SER A 32 19.81 -15.02 -9.04
N LEU A 33 18.60 -14.52 -9.35
CA LEU A 33 17.40 -14.73 -8.55
C LEU A 33 16.71 -16.06 -8.87
N GLY A 34 16.96 -16.63 -10.06
CA GLY A 34 16.61 -18.01 -10.38
C GLY A 34 15.11 -18.29 -10.42
N GLY A 35 14.36 -17.60 -11.29
CA GLY A 35 12.97 -17.99 -11.55
C GLY A 35 12.21 -17.27 -12.66
N ASP A 36 11.07 -17.88 -12.99
CA ASP A 36 9.98 -17.37 -13.78
C ASP A 36 9.15 -16.32 -13.00
N LYS A 37 8.32 -15.61 -13.75
CA LYS A 37 7.42 -14.50 -13.41
C LYS A 37 6.97 -14.46 -11.93
N PRO A 38 7.52 -13.59 -11.06
CA PRO A 38 7.03 -13.47 -9.68
C PRO A 38 5.61 -12.89 -9.68
N ARG A 39 4.71 -13.51 -8.91
CA ARG A 39 3.32 -13.04 -8.80
C ARG A 39 3.18 -11.90 -7.81
N GLU A 40 3.87 -12.03 -6.68
CA GLU A 40 3.85 -11.06 -5.60
C GLU A 40 5.27 -10.66 -5.21
N HIS A 41 5.39 -9.40 -4.80
CA HIS A 41 6.60 -8.83 -4.25
C HIS A 41 6.23 -7.75 -3.23
N GLU A 42 7.02 -7.66 -2.18
CA GLU A 42 6.79 -6.72 -1.09
C GLU A 42 8.13 -6.23 -0.53
N LEU A 43 8.19 -4.97 -0.11
CA LEU A 43 9.33 -4.39 0.59
C LEU A 43 8.84 -3.84 1.92
N VAL A 44 9.27 -4.46 3.03
CA VAL A 44 8.94 -4.02 4.38
C VAL A 44 10.21 -4.01 5.21
N ALA A 45 10.47 -2.91 5.91
CA ALA A 45 11.57 -2.81 6.88
C ALA A 45 12.92 -3.37 6.35
N ARG A 46 13.32 -2.95 5.14
CA ARG A 46 14.55 -3.40 4.44
C ARG A 46 14.59 -4.88 4.05
N ILE A 47 13.49 -5.61 4.16
CA ILE A 47 13.34 -6.96 3.61
C ILE A 47 12.53 -6.88 2.33
N PHE A 48 13.16 -7.23 1.22
CA PHE A 48 12.49 -7.41 -0.05
C PHE A 48 12.13 -8.90 -0.22
N ALA A 49 10.85 -9.21 -0.28
CA ALA A 49 10.35 -10.57 -0.50
C ALA A 49 9.69 -10.67 -1.88
N PHE A 50 9.87 -11.80 -2.57
CA PHE A 50 9.20 -12.10 -3.82
C PHE A 50 9.06 -13.61 -4.04
N GLU A 51 8.08 -14.01 -4.85
CA GLU A 51 7.88 -15.41 -5.24
C GLU A 51 8.94 -15.88 -6.25
N LYS A 52 9.57 -17.02 -5.97
CA LYS A 52 10.56 -17.67 -6.83
C LYS A 52 10.01 -19.04 -7.28
N ASN A 53 9.71 -19.21 -8.56
CA ASN A 53 9.37 -20.51 -9.17
C ASN A 53 8.38 -21.38 -8.36
N GLY A 54 7.12 -20.97 -8.27
CA GLY A 54 6.11 -21.74 -7.54
C GLY A 54 6.13 -21.41 -6.04
N PRO A 55 6.01 -22.40 -5.14
CA PRO A 55 5.79 -22.13 -3.72
C PRO A 55 7.05 -21.65 -2.98
N GLU A 56 8.12 -21.19 -3.62
CA GLU A 56 9.27 -20.65 -2.87
C GLU A 56 9.14 -19.14 -2.69
N ILE A 57 9.25 -18.65 -1.46
CA ILE A 57 9.47 -17.23 -1.21
C ILE A 57 10.97 -17.00 -1.09
N PHE A 58 11.47 -16.04 -1.84
CA PHE A 58 12.80 -15.50 -1.68
C PHE A 58 12.71 -14.19 -0.89
N SER A 59 13.45 -14.10 0.21
CA SER A 59 13.61 -12.85 0.94
C SER A 59 15.06 -12.38 0.91
N LEU A 60 15.21 -11.08 0.77
CA LEU A 60 16.46 -10.37 0.63
C LEU A 60 16.54 -9.30 1.72
N ALA A 61 17.37 -9.56 2.73
CA ALA A 61 17.68 -8.52 3.71
C ALA A 61 18.67 -7.52 3.10
N ILE A 62 18.24 -6.27 2.96
CA ILE A 62 19.08 -5.16 2.50
C ILE A 62 19.77 -4.57 3.74
N GLN A 63 20.94 -5.13 4.07
CA GLN A 63 21.68 -4.73 5.26
C GLN A 63 22.33 -3.35 5.12
N ASP A 64 22.57 -2.72 6.27
CA ASP A 64 23.12 -1.38 6.36
C ASP A 64 24.56 -1.32 5.81
N LEU A 65 24.70 -0.72 4.62
CA LEU A 65 25.99 -0.54 3.93
C LEU A 65 27.06 0.19 4.76
N ASP A 66 26.68 0.89 5.84
CA ASP A 66 27.61 1.63 6.68
C ASP A 66 28.61 0.72 7.41
N GLN A 67 28.24 -0.54 7.68
CA GLN A 67 29.14 -1.52 8.26
C GLN A 67 29.84 -2.40 7.21
N ASN A 68 29.29 -2.47 5.99
CA ASN A 68 29.83 -3.29 4.93
C ASN A 68 29.56 -2.64 3.56
N PRO A 69 30.58 -2.14 2.83
CA PRO A 69 30.39 -1.40 1.57
C PRO A 69 29.83 -2.26 0.42
N ARG A 70 29.66 -3.57 0.64
CA ARG A 70 28.88 -4.43 -0.25
C ARG A 70 27.60 -4.81 0.50
N PRO A 71 26.42 -4.67 -0.12
CA PRO A 71 25.20 -5.18 0.48
C PRO A 71 25.42 -6.68 0.74
N SER A 72 25.51 -7.07 2.01
CA SER A 72 25.45 -8.46 2.40
C SER A 72 24.00 -8.89 2.24
N LEU A 73 23.70 -9.30 1.01
CA LEU A 73 22.45 -9.92 0.65
C LEU A 73 22.37 -11.24 1.41
N THR A 74 21.66 -11.24 2.53
CA THR A 74 21.34 -12.47 3.24
C THR A 74 20.11 -13.03 2.58
N HIS A 75 20.28 -14.17 1.92
CA HIS A 75 19.22 -14.82 1.18
C HIS A 75 18.57 -15.84 2.10
N HIS A 76 17.25 -15.75 2.23
CA HIS A 76 16.48 -16.86 2.76
C HIS A 76 15.49 -17.33 1.71
N THR A 77 15.56 -18.61 1.40
CA THR A 77 14.58 -19.29 0.54
C THR A 77 13.79 -20.23 1.42
N PHE A 78 12.48 -20.08 1.35
CA PHE A 78 11.56 -20.89 2.12
C PHE A 78 10.59 -21.57 1.16
N SER A 79 10.47 -22.89 1.28
CA SER A 79 9.40 -23.62 0.60
C SER A 79 8.10 -23.42 1.37
N LEU A 80 7.09 -22.93 0.67
CA LEU A 80 5.70 -22.94 1.09
C LEU A 80 5.10 -24.33 0.83
N ASP A 81 3.98 -24.59 1.51
CA ASP A 81 3.27 -25.84 1.32
C ASP A 81 2.81 -25.97 -0.15
N PRO A 82 2.76 -27.19 -0.71
CA PRO A 82 2.34 -27.40 -2.09
C PRO A 82 0.91 -26.87 -2.30
N GLY A 83 0.78 -25.77 -3.01
CA GLY A 83 -0.48 -25.11 -3.29
C GLY A 83 -0.27 -23.70 -3.82
N THR A 84 -1.24 -23.20 -4.59
CA THR A 84 -1.29 -21.79 -4.96
C THR A 84 -1.83 -21.03 -3.75
N TYR A 85 -0.95 -20.35 -3.01
CA TYR A 85 -1.40 -19.36 -2.02
C TYR A 85 -2.13 -18.22 -2.74
N VAL A 86 -3.05 -17.55 -2.05
CA VAL A 86 -3.84 -16.44 -2.60
C VAL A 86 -3.01 -15.15 -2.55
N THR A 87 -2.48 -14.85 -1.38
CA THR A 87 -1.64 -13.66 -1.13
C THR A 87 -0.82 -13.83 0.14
N LEU A 88 0.22 -13.00 0.30
CA LEU A 88 1.03 -12.92 1.51
C LEU A 88 1.32 -11.47 1.92
N THR A 89 1.68 -11.29 3.18
CA THR A 89 2.31 -10.06 3.68
C THR A 89 3.26 -10.40 4.83
N MET A 90 4.16 -9.48 5.19
CA MET A 90 5.11 -9.68 6.28
C MET A 90 5.24 -8.46 7.20
N ASP A 91 5.58 -8.74 8.46
CA ASP A 91 6.12 -7.76 9.39
C ASP A 91 7.47 -8.27 9.93
N PRO A 92 8.59 -7.91 9.28
CA PRO A 92 9.93 -8.27 9.72
C PRO A 92 10.27 -7.82 11.13
N THR A 93 9.65 -6.75 11.61
CA THR A 93 9.93 -6.21 12.96
C THR A 93 9.47 -7.16 14.06
N GLN A 94 8.53 -8.05 13.73
CA GLN A 94 8.00 -9.09 14.61
C GLN A 94 8.41 -10.51 14.19
N ASP A 95 9.30 -10.65 13.20
CA ASP A 95 9.62 -11.94 12.57
C ASP A 95 8.37 -12.66 12.01
N LEU A 96 7.39 -11.91 11.50
CA LEU A 96 6.08 -12.45 11.10
C LEU A 96 5.91 -12.51 9.59
N LEU A 97 5.48 -13.68 9.10
CA LEU A 97 4.99 -13.91 7.74
C LEU A 97 3.55 -14.43 7.83
N ALA A 98 2.63 -13.76 7.14
CA ALA A 98 1.23 -14.13 7.09
C ALA A 98 0.84 -14.50 5.65
N ILE A 99 0.24 -15.68 5.47
CA ILE A 99 -0.04 -16.26 4.15
C ILE A 99 -1.48 -16.73 4.12
N ILE A 100 -2.20 -16.46 3.04
CA ILE A 100 -3.56 -16.95 2.82
C ILE A 100 -3.52 -18.14 1.85
N TYR A 101 -4.07 -19.27 2.27
CA TYR A 101 -4.30 -20.45 1.41
C TYR A 101 -5.79 -20.74 1.27
N PRO A 102 -6.24 -21.28 0.13
CA PRO A 102 -7.54 -21.95 0.04
C PRO A 102 -7.58 -23.14 1.02
N SER A 103 -8.69 -23.37 1.73
CA SER A 103 -8.79 -24.51 2.66
C SER A 103 -9.03 -25.86 1.98
N GLY A 104 -9.37 -25.85 0.70
CA GLY A 104 -9.62 -27.03 -0.13
C GLY A 104 -10.38 -26.65 -1.40
N THR A 105 -10.46 -27.59 -2.35
CA THR A 105 -11.31 -27.40 -3.54
C THR A 105 -12.78 -27.38 -3.13
N GLY A 106 -13.50 -26.30 -3.43
CA GLY A 106 -14.93 -26.19 -3.12
C GLY A 106 -15.26 -25.76 -1.70
N SER A 107 -14.30 -25.19 -0.96
CA SER A 107 -14.54 -24.72 0.40
C SER A 107 -14.68 -23.20 0.45
N GLU A 108 -15.73 -22.74 1.11
CA GLU A 108 -16.02 -21.33 1.45
C GLU A 108 -15.18 -20.90 2.66
N SER A 109 -13.88 -21.18 2.65
CA SER A 109 -13.00 -20.75 3.73
C SER A 109 -11.55 -20.68 3.31
N LEU A 110 -10.82 -19.80 3.98
CA LEU A 110 -9.40 -19.58 3.76
C LEU A 110 -8.61 -19.89 5.03
N ASN A 111 -7.40 -20.39 4.86
CA ASN A 111 -6.45 -20.60 5.94
C ASN A 111 -5.46 -19.43 5.99
N LEU A 112 -5.54 -18.63 7.05
CA LEU A 112 -4.49 -17.70 7.43
C LEU A 112 -3.40 -18.46 8.18
N VAL A 113 -2.26 -18.67 7.52
CA VAL A 113 -1.09 -19.37 8.06
C VAL A 113 -0.05 -18.34 8.50
N LEU A 114 0.33 -18.42 9.78
CA LEU A 114 1.26 -17.51 10.45
C LEU A 114 2.58 -18.24 10.71
N ARG A 115 3.66 -17.76 10.09
CA ARG A 115 5.00 -18.34 10.18
C ARG A 115 6.02 -17.32 10.67
N SER A 116 7.11 -17.81 11.24
CA SER A 116 8.32 -17.03 11.48
C SER A 116 8.97 -16.72 10.14
N LEU A 117 9.28 -15.44 9.89
CA LEU A 117 9.96 -15.01 8.67
C LEU A 117 11.40 -15.56 8.60
N SER A 118 12.08 -15.68 9.74
CA SER A 118 13.48 -16.13 9.82
C SER A 118 13.64 -17.65 9.76
N THR A 119 12.67 -18.42 10.28
CA THR A 119 12.77 -19.89 10.37
C THR A 119 11.75 -20.65 9.51
N ASN A 120 10.75 -19.98 8.94
CA ASN A 120 9.61 -20.58 8.24
C ASN A 120 8.90 -21.68 9.05
N GLN A 121 8.96 -21.59 10.39
CA GLN A 121 8.22 -22.47 11.30
C GLN A 121 6.93 -21.77 11.76
N PRO A 122 5.94 -22.51 12.31
CA PRO A 122 4.79 -21.88 12.97
C PRO A 122 5.22 -20.75 13.89
N HIS A 123 4.62 -19.56 13.75
CA HIS A 123 5.09 -18.38 14.47
C HIS A 123 4.96 -18.60 15.99
N PRO A 124 6.04 -18.43 16.80
CA PRO A 124 6.04 -18.82 18.21
C PRO A 124 5.06 -18.03 19.08
N MET A 125 4.67 -16.82 18.66
CA MET A 125 3.69 -15.98 19.36
C MET A 125 2.24 -16.24 18.93
N ALA A 126 2.01 -17.03 17.88
CA ALA A 126 0.67 -17.37 17.43
C ALA A 126 0.16 -18.58 18.22
N ARG A 127 -0.86 -18.37 19.05
CA ARG A 127 -1.55 -19.47 19.76
C ARG A 127 -2.15 -20.47 18.78
N ARG A 128 -2.60 -19.98 17.62
CA ARG A 128 -3.13 -20.76 16.50
C ARG A 128 -2.36 -20.34 15.24
N PRO A 129 -1.31 -21.08 14.86
CA PRO A 129 -0.52 -20.76 13.67
C PRO A 129 -1.30 -20.89 12.35
N THR A 130 -2.44 -21.56 12.38
CA THR A 130 -3.40 -21.58 11.27
C THR A 130 -4.75 -21.14 11.82
N ILE A 131 -5.33 -20.10 11.22
CA ILE A 131 -6.64 -19.57 11.56
C ILE A 131 -7.54 -19.78 10.34
N LEU A 132 -8.66 -20.49 10.54
CA LEU A 132 -9.68 -20.61 9.53
C LEU A 132 -10.48 -19.31 9.47
N ILE A 133 -10.60 -18.75 8.27
CA ILE A 133 -11.40 -17.58 7.98
C ILE A 133 -12.53 -18.07 7.09
N ASP A 134 -13.75 -18.10 7.64
CA ASP A 134 -14.93 -18.41 6.84
C ASP A 134 -15.10 -17.32 5.77
N THR A 135 -15.42 -17.71 4.55
CA THR A 135 -15.82 -16.80 3.48
C THR A 135 -17.26 -17.13 3.12
N ASP A 136 -18.00 -16.18 2.57
CA ASP A 136 -19.38 -16.45 2.18
C ASP A 136 -19.44 -17.13 0.79
N ASP A 137 -18.37 -16.99 0.00
CA ASP A 137 -18.24 -17.56 -1.34
C ASP A 137 -16.81 -18.11 -1.61
N GLU A 138 -16.64 -18.77 -2.77
CA GLU A 138 -15.31 -19.17 -3.27
C GLU A 138 -14.49 -17.93 -3.66
N GLU A 139 -13.71 -17.43 -2.71
CA GLU A 139 -12.91 -16.22 -2.91
C GLU A 139 -11.68 -16.47 -3.78
N GLU A 140 -11.70 -15.90 -4.99
CA GLU A 140 -10.53 -15.87 -5.86
C GLU A 140 -9.48 -14.82 -5.41
N PHE A 141 -9.89 -13.81 -4.64
CA PHE A 141 -9.05 -12.67 -4.32
C PHE A 141 -9.13 -12.28 -2.84
N ALA A 142 -7.97 -12.19 -2.21
CA ALA A 142 -7.82 -11.64 -0.87
C ALA A 142 -6.72 -10.59 -0.88
N THR A 143 -6.86 -9.57 -0.04
CA THR A 143 -5.74 -8.73 0.37
C THR A 143 -5.53 -8.90 1.87
N ILE A 144 -4.28 -8.88 2.31
CA ILE A 144 -3.90 -9.08 3.70
C ILE A 144 -3.00 -7.94 4.15
N GLN A 145 -3.18 -7.47 5.38
CA GLN A 145 -2.31 -6.50 6.01
C GLN A 145 -2.04 -6.85 7.48
N ILE A 146 -0.86 -6.49 7.97
CA ILE A 146 -0.48 -6.59 9.38
C ILE A 146 -0.44 -5.19 9.99
N ALA A 147 -0.95 -5.05 11.21
CA ALA A 147 -0.75 -3.88 12.06
C ALA A 147 -0.54 -4.31 13.51
N ASP A 148 0.70 -4.30 13.97
CA ASP A 148 1.06 -4.74 15.33
C ASP A 148 0.52 -6.14 15.68
N ASP A 149 -0.47 -6.25 16.57
CA ASP A 149 -1.05 -7.52 17.02
C ASP A 149 -2.26 -7.99 16.21
N VAL A 150 -2.61 -7.27 15.13
CA VAL A 150 -3.74 -7.61 14.27
C VAL A 150 -3.36 -7.88 12.83
N VAL A 151 -4.13 -8.77 12.20
CA VAL A 151 -4.13 -9.04 10.76
C VAL A 151 -5.51 -8.69 10.24
N GLY A 152 -5.56 -7.84 9.22
CA GLY A 152 -6.76 -7.56 8.45
C GLY A 152 -6.74 -8.35 7.16
N VAL A 153 -7.86 -8.96 6.80
CA VAL A 153 -8.04 -9.63 5.52
C VAL A 153 -9.30 -9.10 4.87
N SER A 154 -9.18 -8.73 3.60
CA SER A 154 -10.28 -8.23 2.79
C SER A 154 -10.50 -9.14 1.58
N PHE A 155 -11.76 -9.48 1.33
CA PHE A 155 -12.20 -10.36 0.24
C PHE A 155 -13.24 -9.68 -0.65
N GLY A 156 -13.49 -10.26 -1.82
CA GLY A 156 -14.43 -9.72 -2.80
C GLY A 156 -15.86 -10.23 -2.61
N GLU A 157 -16.78 -9.68 -3.41
CA GLU A 157 -18.23 -10.03 -3.53
C GLU A 157 -18.85 -11.02 -2.52
N PRO A 158 -19.63 -10.54 -1.53
CA PRO A 158 -19.77 -9.15 -1.11
C PRO A 158 -18.47 -8.64 -0.50
N GLY A 159 -18.21 -7.33 -0.58
CA GLY A 159 -17.01 -6.77 0.04
C GLY A 159 -16.99 -7.02 1.55
N VAL A 160 -16.04 -7.81 2.01
CA VAL A 160 -15.89 -8.19 3.43
C VAL A 160 -14.49 -7.83 3.93
N ILE A 161 -14.42 -7.27 5.14
CA ILE A 161 -13.17 -7.04 5.87
C ILE A 161 -13.26 -7.70 7.23
N ARG A 162 -12.34 -8.61 7.51
CA ARG A 162 -12.19 -9.27 8.82
C ARG A 162 -10.87 -8.87 9.44
N VAL A 163 -10.91 -8.39 10.68
CA VAL A 163 -9.70 -8.10 11.46
C VAL A 163 -9.61 -9.07 12.62
N LEU A 164 -8.50 -9.78 12.71
CA LEU A 164 -8.24 -10.78 13.72
C LEU A 164 -7.01 -10.40 14.54
N ASN A 165 -7.02 -10.70 15.84
CA ASN A 165 -5.80 -10.69 16.62
C ASN A 165 -4.99 -11.95 16.28
N TRP A 166 -3.91 -11.82 15.51
CA TRP A 166 -3.17 -12.97 14.98
C TRP A 166 -2.48 -13.80 16.08
N ARG A 167 -2.21 -13.20 17.24
CA ARG A 167 -1.61 -13.90 18.40
C ARG A 167 -2.60 -14.86 19.05
N THR A 168 -3.87 -14.47 19.14
CA THR A 168 -4.91 -15.24 19.84
C THR A 168 -5.85 -16.01 18.91
N GLY A 169 -5.96 -15.58 17.65
CA GLY A 169 -6.93 -16.06 16.67
C GLY A 169 -8.35 -15.55 16.90
N VAL A 170 -8.54 -14.48 17.70
CA VAL A 170 -9.85 -13.89 17.99
C VAL A 170 -10.22 -12.89 16.91
N LEU A 171 -11.43 -13.02 16.36
CA LEU A 171 -12.03 -12.02 15.47
C LEU A 171 -12.35 -10.75 16.26
N LEU A 172 -11.80 -9.62 15.84
CA LEU A 172 -11.96 -8.32 16.46
C LEU A 172 -12.89 -7.39 15.69
N ALA A 173 -12.94 -7.50 14.37
CA ALA A 173 -13.85 -6.74 13.53
C ALA A 173 -14.36 -7.59 12.37
N ASN A 174 -15.64 -7.43 12.04
CA ASN A 174 -16.26 -8.03 10.87
C ASN A 174 -17.11 -6.98 10.16
N VAL A 175 -16.62 -6.44 9.05
CA VAL A 175 -17.38 -5.51 8.21
C VAL A 175 -17.84 -6.28 6.99
N THR A 176 -19.15 -6.44 6.86
CA THR A 176 -19.81 -7.13 5.74
C THR A 176 -20.58 -6.12 4.88
N GLU A 177 -21.03 -6.55 3.71
CA GLU A 177 -21.88 -5.75 2.83
C GLU A 177 -21.26 -4.41 2.43
N LEU A 178 -19.93 -4.36 2.26
CA LEU A 178 -19.31 -3.19 1.66
C LEU A 178 -19.75 -3.09 0.21
N ASP A 179 -20.17 -1.90 -0.20
CA ASP A 179 -20.54 -1.56 -1.57
C ASP A 179 -19.30 -1.53 -2.48
N ALA A 180 -18.48 -2.58 -2.50
CA ALA A 180 -17.27 -2.68 -3.31
C ALA A 180 -17.03 -4.14 -3.71
N TYR A 181 -16.78 -4.37 -5.01
CA TYR A 181 -16.37 -5.67 -5.53
C TYR A 181 -15.12 -6.20 -4.84
N GLN A 182 -14.18 -5.30 -4.53
CA GLN A 182 -12.96 -5.57 -3.80
C GLN A 182 -12.66 -4.32 -2.96
N PRO A 183 -13.06 -4.27 -1.69
CA PRO A 183 -12.85 -3.09 -0.88
C PRO A 183 -11.35 -2.84 -0.72
N ALA A 184 -10.91 -1.65 -1.12
CA ALA A 184 -9.55 -1.25 -0.82
C ALA A 184 -9.47 -1.01 0.68
N PHE A 185 -8.46 -1.57 1.36
CA PHE A 185 -8.37 -1.57 2.81
C PHE A 185 -6.96 -1.17 3.24
N GLN A 186 -6.83 -0.32 4.26
CA GLN A 186 -5.55 -0.01 4.89
C GLN A 186 -5.69 0.33 6.38
N PHE A 187 -4.79 -0.20 7.21
CA PHE A 187 -4.73 0.20 8.63
C PHE A 187 -4.28 1.66 8.82
N LEU A 188 -5.04 2.41 9.61
CA LEU A 188 -4.65 3.69 10.22
C LEU A 188 -3.82 3.44 11.48
N SER A 189 -4.26 2.50 12.30
CA SER A 189 -3.54 2.04 13.50
C SER A 189 -3.91 0.58 13.75
N PRO A 190 -3.34 -0.10 14.76
CA PRO A 190 -3.79 -1.45 15.13
C PRO A 190 -5.28 -1.52 15.52
N ARG A 191 -5.94 -0.36 15.74
CA ARG A 191 -7.34 -0.26 16.19
C ARG A 191 -8.20 0.63 15.29
N ALA A 192 -7.72 1.04 14.13
CA ALA A 192 -8.51 1.80 13.18
C ALA A 192 -8.03 1.54 11.75
N PHE A 193 -8.94 1.56 10.79
CA PHE A 193 -8.63 1.35 9.38
C PHE A 193 -9.52 2.20 8.50
N VAL A 194 -9.08 2.38 7.26
CA VAL A 194 -9.83 3.05 6.21
C VAL A 194 -10.13 2.05 5.10
N THR A 195 -11.32 2.14 4.53
CA THR A 195 -11.66 1.50 3.27
C THR A 195 -12.13 2.54 2.27
N ALA A 196 -12.03 2.21 0.99
CA ALA A 196 -12.51 3.07 -0.08
C ALA A 196 -13.30 2.26 -1.11
N SER A 197 -14.39 2.86 -1.59
CA SER A 197 -15.20 2.36 -2.68
C SER A 197 -15.40 3.45 -3.74
N LEU A 198 -15.63 3.04 -4.98
CA LEU A 198 -16.07 3.91 -6.08
C LEU A 198 -17.51 3.64 -6.50
N SER A 199 -18.29 2.94 -5.67
CA SER A 199 -19.74 2.83 -5.88
C SER A 199 -20.41 4.18 -5.70
N ASP A 200 -21.44 4.44 -6.50
CA ASP A 200 -22.11 5.73 -6.64
C ASP A 200 -21.16 6.87 -7.05
N SER A 201 -20.84 7.81 -6.16
CA SER A 201 -19.85 8.88 -6.34
C SER A 201 -18.47 8.51 -5.79
N GLY A 202 -18.36 7.38 -5.08
CA GLY A 202 -17.19 6.96 -4.35
C GLY A 202 -17.06 7.62 -2.98
N MET A 203 -16.48 6.88 -2.04
CA MET A 203 -16.37 7.28 -0.64
C MET A 203 -15.21 6.57 0.05
N MET A 204 -14.73 7.16 1.13
CA MET A 204 -13.86 6.51 2.11
C MET A 204 -14.61 6.37 3.44
N ASP A 205 -14.63 5.14 3.95
CA ASP A 205 -15.19 4.85 5.27
C ASP A 205 -14.04 4.57 6.25
N ILE A 206 -14.08 5.22 7.41
CA ILE A 206 -13.13 5.06 8.50
C ILE A 206 -13.80 4.26 9.60
N PHE A 207 -13.15 3.19 10.03
CA PHE A 207 -13.64 2.29 11.06
C PHE A 207 -12.69 2.26 12.25
N MET A 208 -13.25 2.12 13.45
CA MET A 208 -12.52 1.89 14.69
C MET A 208 -12.88 0.54 15.27
N ILE A 209 -11.86 -0.22 15.68
CA ILE A 209 -12.01 -1.50 16.34
C ILE A 209 -12.25 -1.24 17.82
N THR A 210 -13.37 -1.76 18.32
CA THR A 210 -13.74 -1.67 19.73
C THR A 210 -13.48 -2.99 20.43
N PRO A 211 -13.10 -2.98 21.73
CA PRO A 211 -13.09 -4.20 22.51
C PRO A 211 -14.47 -4.85 22.43
N ALA A 212 -14.53 -6.15 22.15
CA ALA A 212 -15.79 -6.89 22.13
C ALA A 212 -16.47 -6.79 23.51
N GLN A 213 -17.45 -5.89 23.64
CA GLN A 213 -18.23 -5.72 24.87
C GLN A 213 -19.44 -6.65 24.92
N ALA A 214 -19.88 -7.18 23.77
CA ALA A 214 -21.01 -8.10 23.65
C ALA A 214 -20.82 -9.05 22.45
N PRO A 215 -21.32 -10.30 22.52
CA PRO A 215 -21.22 -11.28 21.43
C PRO A 215 -21.96 -10.88 20.14
N ASP A 216 -22.93 -9.96 20.23
CA ASP A 216 -23.77 -9.55 19.08
C ASP A 216 -23.27 -8.25 18.40
N ARG A 217 -22.09 -7.75 18.76
CA ARG A 217 -21.50 -6.60 18.08
C ARG A 217 -20.33 -7.07 17.23
N ASP A 218 -20.28 -6.62 15.99
CA ASP A 218 -19.20 -6.88 15.02
C ASP A 218 -17.83 -6.31 15.41
N GLY A 219 -17.67 -5.86 16.66
CA GLY A 219 -16.43 -5.34 17.23
C GLY A 219 -15.92 -4.07 16.57
N VAL A 220 -16.72 -3.43 15.71
CA VAL A 220 -16.33 -2.29 14.90
C VAL A 220 -17.34 -1.15 15.01
N VAL A 221 -16.85 0.08 14.89
CA VAL A 221 -17.64 1.31 14.87
C VAL A 221 -17.30 2.08 13.60
N HIS A 222 -18.32 2.45 12.84
CA HIS A 222 -18.18 3.35 11.68
C HIS A 222 -18.01 4.79 12.19
N VAL A 223 -16.80 5.32 12.05
CA VAL A 223 -16.37 6.61 12.60
C VAL A 223 -16.74 7.76 11.68
N ALA A 224 -16.36 7.65 10.40
CA ALA A 224 -16.56 8.72 9.43
C ALA A 224 -16.71 8.16 8.02
N ARG A 225 -17.55 8.83 7.24
CA ARG A 225 -17.74 8.65 5.80
C ARG A 225 -17.32 9.95 5.11
N LEU A 226 -16.32 9.84 4.24
CA LEU A 226 -15.73 10.96 3.52
C LEU A 226 -16.02 10.78 2.03
N ARG A 227 -16.95 11.56 1.49
CA ARG A 227 -17.42 11.40 0.10
C ARG A 227 -16.41 11.96 -0.89
N PHE A 228 -16.21 11.25 -2.00
CA PHE A 228 -15.41 11.74 -3.13
C PHE A 228 -16.22 12.72 -4.00
N PRO A 229 -15.55 13.54 -4.83
CA PRO A 229 -16.25 14.38 -5.77
C PRO A 229 -16.99 13.54 -6.80
N GLU A 230 -18.12 14.06 -7.27
CA GLU A 230 -18.94 13.36 -8.26
C GLU A 230 -18.17 13.12 -9.57
N LEU A 231 -18.30 11.91 -10.10
CA LEU A 231 -17.68 11.48 -11.35
C LEU A 231 -18.56 11.84 -12.56
N ALA A 232 -17.94 12.20 -13.69
CA ALA A 232 -18.56 12.75 -14.89
C ALA A 232 -19.68 11.89 -15.52
N HIS A 233 -19.77 10.59 -15.19
CA HIS A 233 -20.59 9.63 -15.93
C HIS A 233 -21.09 8.45 -15.08
N SER A 234 -21.84 8.69 -13.99
CA SER A 234 -22.48 7.61 -13.21
C SER A 234 -23.79 7.08 -13.81
N ASP A 235 -24.22 7.55 -14.99
CA ASP A 235 -25.45 7.09 -15.64
C ASP A 235 -25.32 5.65 -16.22
N GLY A 236 -25.43 4.63 -15.35
CA GLY A 236 -25.74 3.26 -15.77
C GLY A 236 -25.17 2.13 -14.92
N VAL A 237 -26.06 1.22 -14.53
CA VAL A 237 -26.00 0.00 -13.70
C VAL A 237 -24.87 -1.03 -14.00
N LEU A 238 -23.93 -0.76 -14.91
CA LEU A 238 -22.82 -1.68 -15.28
C LEU A 238 -21.41 -1.19 -14.90
N LEU A 239 -21.30 -0.07 -14.17
CA LEU A 239 -20.03 0.57 -13.85
C LEU A 239 -19.29 -0.04 -12.64
N TRP A 240 -19.98 -0.67 -11.70
CA TRP A 240 -19.40 -1.22 -10.47
C TRP A 240 -18.36 -2.34 -10.71
N MET A 241 -18.44 -3.10 -11.80
CA MET A 241 -17.44 -4.12 -12.16
C MET A 241 -16.13 -3.53 -12.75
N ARG A 242 -16.08 -2.22 -13.02
CA ARG A 242 -15.00 -1.60 -13.79
C ARG A 242 -14.19 -0.55 -13.04
N HIS A 243 -14.68 -0.13 -11.89
CA HIS A 243 -13.98 0.80 -11.01
C HIS A 243 -13.17 0.03 -9.98
N ARG A 244 -11.90 0.42 -9.81
CA ARG A 244 -11.04 -0.17 -8.80
C ARG A 244 -10.33 0.92 -8.04
N VAL A 245 -10.39 0.84 -6.71
CA VAL A 245 -9.51 1.59 -5.82
C VAL A 245 -8.47 0.63 -5.29
N SER A 246 -7.25 1.12 -5.16
CA SER A 246 -6.21 0.50 -4.33
C SER A 246 -5.68 1.56 -3.37
N ILE A 247 -5.39 1.17 -2.13
CA ILE A 247 -4.79 2.05 -1.12
C ILE A 247 -3.37 1.58 -0.88
N TYR A 248 -2.42 2.51 -0.89
CA TYR A 248 -1.03 2.26 -0.56
C TYR A 248 -0.57 3.22 0.54
N SER A 249 0.15 2.68 1.52
CA SER A 249 0.84 3.43 2.56
C SER A 249 1.94 2.56 3.15
N SER A 250 2.82 3.12 3.99
CA SER A 250 3.74 2.30 4.78
C SER A 250 2.96 1.31 5.65
N PRO A 251 3.45 0.06 5.75
CA PRO A 251 2.89 -0.93 6.67
C PRO A 251 3.01 -0.45 8.12
N VAL A 252 2.03 -0.79 8.95
CA VAL A 252 2.07 -0.52 10.39
C VAL A 252 2.90 -1.61 11.06
N CYS A 253 4.18 -1.33 11.28
CA CYS A 253 5.07 -2.30 11.93
C CYS A 253 4.74 -2.39 13.43
N GLY A 254 4.80 -3.58 14.01
CA GLY A 254 4.58 -3.81 15.44
C GLY A 254 5.72 -3.28 16.32
N HIS A 255 6.93 -3.20 15.78
CA HIS A 255 8.07 -2.59 16.45
C HIS A 255 8.70 -1.51 15.57
N PRO A 256 9.36 -0.50 16.16
CA PRO A 256 10.15 0.47 15.38
C PRO A 256 11.17 -0.25 14.51
N ILE A 257 11.21 0.10 13.23
CA ILE A 257 12.19 -0.46 12.28
C ILE A 257 13.59 -0.14 12.80
N GLN A 258 14.45 -1.16 12.87
CA GLN A 258 15.83 -0.97 13.27
C GLN A 258 16.61 -0.26 12.17
N GLY A 259 17.18 0.90 12.48
CA GLY A 259 17.92 1.73 11.53
C GLY A 259 18.00 3.18 12.00
N SER A 260 18.74 3.99 11.27
CA SER A 260 18.77 5.43 11.48
C SER A 260 17.68 6.07 10.62
N PHE A 261 16.69 6.71 11.27
CA PHE A 261 15.70 7.61 10.64
C PHE A 261 14.49 6.96 9.93
N SER A 262 13.97 5.84 10.44
CA SER A 262 12.66 5.36 9.97
C SER A 262 11.52 6.30 10.38
N PRO A 263 10.55 6.57 9.49
CA PRO A 263 9.37 7.36 9.83
C PRO A 263 8.53 6.64 10.89
N GLY A 264 7.83 7.42 11.72
CA GLY A 264 6.87 6.87 12.67
C GLY A 264 5.64 6.32 11.96
N ASN A 265 4.92 5.40 12.61
CA ASN A 265 3.63 4.90 12.13
C ASN A 265 2.56 6.01 12.00
N ASP A 266 2.77 7.18 12.59
CA ASP A 266 1.92 8.37 12.46
C ASP A 266 2.32 9.30 11.30
N THR A 267 3.51 9.11 10.74
CA THR A 267 4.10 9.97 9.71
C THR A 267 3.97 9.29 8.36
N ARG A 268 2.75 9.28 7.82
CA ARG A 268 2.41 8.58 6.57
C ARG A 268 1.52 9.39 5.64
N ILE A 269 1.65 9.12 4.35
CA ILE A 269 0.67 9.47 3.32
C ILE A 269 -0.07 8.22 2.87
N TYR A 270 -1.36 8.39 2.59
CA TYR A 270 -2.20 7.41 1.92
C TYR A 270 -2.33 7.80 0.47
N LEU A 271 -1.99 6.87 -0.41
CA LEU A 271 -2.16 6.99 -1.85
C LEU A 271 -3.32 6.10 -2.28
N PHE A 272 -4.40 6.73 -2.71
CA PHE A 272 -5.55 6.09 -3.33
C PHE A 272 -5.36 6.13 -4.85
N LEU A 273 -5.24 4.96 -5.46
CA LEU A 273 -5.19 4.80 -6.90
C LEU A 273 -6.58 4.43 -7.41
N CYS A 274 -7.24 5.37 -8.07
CA CYS A 274 -8.56 5.18 -8.63
C CYS A 274 -8.43 4.91 -10.14
N ARG A 275 -8.91 3.75 -10.56
CA ARG A 275 -9.05 3.40 -11.98
C ARG A 275 -10.50 3.55 -12.38
N LEU A 276 -10.75 4.45 -13.32
CA LEU A 276 -12.08 4.81 -13.77
C LEU A 276 -12.21 4.47 -15.25
N GLN A 277 -13.09 3.54 -15.59
CA GLN A 277 -13.31 3.13 -16.97
C GLN A 277 -14.60 3.77 -17.49
N SER A 278 -14.51 4.59 -18.54
CA SER A 278 -15.67 5.15 -19.21
C SER A 278 -16.31 4.15 -20.18
N GLN A 279 -17.55 4.42 -20.62
CA GLN A 279 -18.22 3.63 -21.66
C GLN A 279 -17.45 3.66 -23.00
N GLU A 280 -16.77 4.77 -23.28
CA GLU A 280 -15.99 4.99 -24.51
C GLU A 280 -14.61 4.29 -24.49
N GLN A 281 -14.36 3.42 -23.51
CA GLN A 281 -13.11 2.66 -23.30
C GLN A 281 -11.90 3.49 -22.88
N GLU A 282 -12.06 4.80 -22.65
CA GLU A 282 -11.00 5.59 -22.03
C GLU A 282 -10.94 5.26 -20.54
N THR A 283 -9.76 4.82 -20.10
CA THR A 283 -9.49 4.60 -18.68
C THR A 283 -8.84 5.86 -18.13
N ALA A 284 -9.59 6.61 -17.34
CA ALA A 284 -9.04 7.67 -16.52
C ALA A 284 -8.37 7.04 -15.29
N HIS A 285 -7.23 7.59 -14.93
CA HIS A 285 -6.50 7.19 -13.74
C HIS A 285 -6.37 8.42 -12.86
N VAL A 286 -6.67 8.29 -11.58
CA VAL A 286 -6.62 9.39 -10.63
C VAL A 286 -5.83 8.93 -9.41
N ARG A 287 -4.91 9.78 -8.95
CA ARG A 287 -4.16 9.56 -7.71
C ARG A 287 -4.64 10.58 -6.70
N LEU A 288 -5.20 10.11 -5.59
CA LEU A 288 -5.59 10.93 -4.46
C LEU A 288 -4.62 10.67 -3.32
N MET A 289 -4.01 11.72 -2.79
CA MET A 289 -3.08 11.65 -1.66
C MET A 289 -3.67 12.36 -0.44
N VAL A 290 -3.60 11.73 0.72
CA VAL A 290 -4.10 12.26 2.00
C VAL A 290 -3.10 11.95 3.12
N HIS A 291 -2.81 12.91 4.00
CA HIS A 291 -1.97 12.59 5.17
C HIS A 291 -2.71 11.71 6.17
N HIS A 292 -1.94 10.84 6.84
CA HIS A 292 -2.41 10.04 7.97
C HIS A 292 -3.09 10.88 9.05
N ARG A 293 -2.52 12.03 9.40
CA ARG A 293 -3.05 12.91 10.45
C ARG A 293 -4.49 13.33 10.18
N THR A 294 -4.85 13.60 8.92
CA THR A 294 -6.21 13.99 8.53
C THR A 294 -7.20 12.85 8.82
N LEU A 295 -6.86 11.62 8.42
CA LEU A 295 -7.74 10.46 8.63
C LEU A 295 -7.81 10.08 10.13
N ALA A 296 -6.68 10.12 10.82
CA ALA A 296 -6.60 9.81 12.25
C ALA A 296 -7.29 10.85 13.15
N GLU A 297 -7.42 12.10 12.69
CA GLU A 297 -8.14 13.14 13.39
C GLU A 297 -9.63 12.78 13.56
N TYR A 298 -10.26 12.17 12.55
CA TYR A 298 -11.66 11.74 12.67
C TYR A 298 -11.88 10.71 13.77
N VAL A 299 -10.96 9.74 13.89
CA VAL A 299 -10.97 8.76 15.00
C VAL A 299 -10.81 9.47 16.34
N SER A 300 -9.86 10.40 16.43
CA SER A 300 -9.57 11.15 17.65
C SER A 300 -10.76 12.01 18.07
N ARG A 301 -11.36 12.74 17.14
CA ARG A 301 -12.55 13.58 17.37
C ARG A 301 -13.74 12.75 17.79
N TYR A 302 -14.00 11.62 17.12
CA TYR A 302 -15.09 10.73 17.49
C TYR A 302 -15.00 10.28 18.95
N VAL A 303 -13.80 9.86 19.39
CA VAL A 303 -13.55 9.42 20.78
C VAL A 303 -13.63 10.59 21.77
N LEU A 304 -12.96 11.71 21.48
CA LEU A 304 -12.89 12.87 22.38
C LEU A 304 -14.24 13.56 22.56
N GLU A 305 -15.04 13.65 21.50
CA GLU A 305 -16.37 14.25 21.52
C GLU A 305 -17.45 13.27 22.02
N GLY A 306 -17.08 12.00 22.29
CA GLY A 306 -18.02 10.98 22.75
C GLY A 306 -19.15 10.70 21.76
N ARG A 307 -18.86 10.79 20.45
CA ARG A 307 -19.86 10.59 19.40
C ARG A 307 -20.34 9.15 19.38
N THR A 308 -21.60 9.00 19.00
CA THR A 308 -22.23 7.70 18.73
C THR A 308 -22.59 7.52 17.27
N GLU A 309 -22.69 8.62 16.51
CA GLU A 309 -23.09 8.63 15.11
C GLU A 309 -21.88 8.85 14.19
N CYS A 310 -21.92 8.23 13.01
CA CYS A 310 -20.91 8.38 11.98
C CYS A 310 -20.85 9.83 11.48
N ILE A 311 -19.64 10.35 11.28
CA ILE A 311 -19.40 11.67 10.69
C ILE A 311 -19.48 11.53 9.17
N ASP A 312 -20.59 11.93 8.54
CA ASP A 312 -20.74 11.95 7.07
C ASP A 312 -20.42 13.36 6.54
N LEU A 313 -19.42 13.47 5.67
CA LEU A 313 -18.95 14.74 5.09
C LEU A 313 -18.91 14.67 3.57
N GLU A 314 -19.48 15.70 2.94
CA GLU A 314 -19.35 15.95 1.51
C GLU A 314 -17.94 16.42 1.16
N TRP A 315 -17.54 16.27 -0.11
CA TRP A 315 -16.20 16.58 -0.57
C TRP A 315 -15.75 17.99 -0.16
N GLU A 316 -16.62 19.00 -0.31
CA GLU A 316 -16.34 20.41 -0.04
C GLU A 316 -15.91 20.66 1.42
N ASP A 317 -16.36 19.82 2.35
CA ASP A 317 -16.14 19.99 3.78
C ASP A 317 -14.82 19.36 4.27
N TRP A 318 -14.27 18.38 3.55
CA TRP A 318 -13.07 17.65 4.00
C TRP A 318 -11.95 17.58 2.96
N GLY A 319 -12.27 17.55 1.67
CA GLY A 319 -11.36 17.20 0.58
C GLY A 319 -10.40 18.32 0.17
N PRO A 320 -10.89 19.51 -0.26
CA PRO A 320 -10.06 20.54 -0.91
C PRO A 320 -8.78 20.90 -0.17
N GLU A 321 -8.81 21.05 1.15
CA GLU A 321 -7.66 21.49 1.95
C GLU A 321 -6.74 20.36 2.44
N ASN A 322 -7.19 19.12 2.36
CA ASN A 322 -6.50 17.98 2.97
C ASN A 322 -5.96 16.96 1.95
N THR A 323 -6.16 17.23 0.67
CA THR A 323 -5.90 16.25 -0.40
C THR A 323 -5.05 16.84 -1.51
N ARG A 324 -4.29 15.99 -2.20
CA ARG A 324 -3.79 16.28 -3.55
C ARG A 324 -4.41 15.30 -4.50
N ILE A 325 -4.99 15.79 -5.59
CA ILE A 325 -5.34 14.96 -6.73
C ILE A 325 -4.36 15.23 -7.87
N LEU A 326 -3.77 14.17 -8.41
CA LEU A 326 -2.95 14.21 -9.62
C LEU A 326 -3.55 13.30 -10.69
N GLU A 327 -3.53 13.77 -11.93
CA GLU A 327 -3.86 12.95 -13.09
C GLU A 327 -2.90 11.77 -13.20
N GLY A 328 -3.51 10.60 -13.37
CA GLY A 328 -2.86 9.33 -13.51
C GLY A 328 -2.39 9.03 -14.92
N ASN A 329 -1.56 8.00 -15.04
CA ASN A 329 -1.22 7.39 -16.30
C ASN A 329 -1.59 5.89 -16.29
N ARG A 330 -1.48 5.22 -17.44
CA ARG A 330 -1.83 3.79 -17.55
C ARG A 330 -0.97 2.85 -16.69
N PHE A 331 0.14 3.36 -16.16
CA PHE A 331 1.08 2.66 -15.31
C PHE A 331 0.90 3.01 -13.84
N ASP A 332 -0.24 3.55 -13.44
CA ASP A 332 -0.45 4.00 -12.06
C ASP A 332 -0.37 2.92 -11.01
N TRP A 333 -0.66 1.68 -11.38
CA TRP A 333 -0.42 0.51 -10.52
C TRP A 333 1.05 0.35 -10.09
N LEU A 334 1.95 1.20 -10.61
CA LEU A 334 3.36 1.33 -10.29
C LEU A 334 3.65 2.56 -9.44
N ALA A 335 2.86 2.76 -8.41
CA ALA A 335 3.14 3.75 -7.40
C ALA A 335 3.32 3.05 -6.05
N ASN A 336 4.22 3.59 -5.25
CA ASN A 336 4.46 3.11 -3.90
C ASN A 336 4.55 4.30 -2.94
N ALA A 337 4.01 4.15 -1.74
CA ALA A 337 4.01 5.17 -0.71
C ALA A 337 4.74 4.64 0.52
N HIS A 338 5.71 5.42 1.02
CA HIS A 338 6.40 5.12 2.26
C HIS A 338 6.72 6.38 3.05
N GLY A 339 6.34 6.41 4.33
CA GLY A 339 6.34 7.62 5.13
C GLY A 339 5.47 8.68 4.45
N GLU A 340 5.98 9.90 4.33
CA GLU A 340 5.34 10.99 3.58
C GLU A 340 5.81 11.09 2.13
N HIS A 341 6.49 10.07 1.62
CA HIS A 341 6.97 10.02 0.23
C HIS A 341 6.05 9.15 -0.64
N VAL A 342 5.85 9.57 -1.87
CA VAL A 342 5.21 8.78 -2.93
C VAL A 342 6.15 8.71 -4.12
N ALA A 343 6.50 7.50 -4.54
CA ALA A 343 7.28 7.27 -5.74
C ALA A 343 6.38 6.81 -6.89
N ILE A 344 6.53 7.43 -8.05
CA ILE A 344 5.68 7.23 -9.24
C ILE A 344 6.58 7.10 -10.46
N LEU A 345 6.26 6.17 -11.35
CA LEU A 345 6.89 6.10 -12.67
C LEU A 345 6.13 6.98 -13.68
N GLY A 346 6.86 7.84 -14.38
CA GLY A 346 6.33 8.73 -15.41
C GLY A 346 5.77 7.96 -16.60
N ALA A 347 5.05 8.65 -17.50
CA ALA A 347 4.33 8.03 -18.63
C ALA A 347 5.20 7.19 -19.58
N ARG A 348 6.52 7.44 -19.60
CA ARG A 348 7.50 6.68 -20.40
C ARG A 348 8.27 5.65 -19.58
N SER A 349 7.96 5.42 -18.31
CA SER A 349 8.65 4.44 -17.45
C SER A 349 10.18 4.63 -17.28
N ARG A 350 10.74 5.73 -17.80
CA ARG A 350 12.17 6.12 -17.68
C ARG A 350 12.41 7.23 -16.67
N GLN A 351 11.32 7.83 -16.18
CA GLN A 351 11.40 8.92 -15.23
C GLN A 351 10.80 8.43 -13.92
N LEU A 352 11.62 8.40 -12.89
CA LEU A 352 11.19 8.26 -11.52
C LEU A 352 10.82 9.64 -10.99
N GLN A 353 9.64 9.75 -10.42
CA GLN A 353 9.18 10.94 -9.74
C GLN A 353 8.97 10.61 -8.26
N VAL A 354 9.60 11.35 -7.37
CA VAL A 354 9.34 11.27 -5.92
C VAL A 354 8.62 12.53 -5.47
N LEU A 355 7.49 12.34 -4.81
CA LEU A 355 6.69 13.37 -4.18
C LEU A 355 6.91 13.30 -2.66
N ASP A 356 7.51 14.33 -2.08
CA ASP A 356 7.70 14.46 -0.64
C ASP A 356 6.63 15.41 -0.09
N PHE A 357 5.70 14.87 0.71
CA PHE A 357 4.63 15.63 1.35
C PHE A 357 5.01 16.11 2.76
N GLY A 358 6.21 15.81 3.25
CA GLY A 358 6.76 16.32 4.51
C GLY A 358 7.26 17.78 4.44
N VAL A 359 6.76 18.56 3.47
CA VAL A 359 7.18 19.95 3.27
C VAL A 359 6.49 20.90 4.24
N ILE A 360 7.28 21.75 4.88
CA ILE A 360 6.81 22.81 5.77
C ILE A 360 6.90 24.15 5.03
N PRO A 361 5.78 24.84 4.76
CA PRO A 361 5.81 26.16 4.15
C PRO A 361 6.68 27.14 4.95
N GLY A 362 7.61 27.83 4.28
CA GLY A 362 8.51 28.81 4.90
C GLY A 362 9.75 28.24 5.60
N ASP A 363 9.95 26.92 5.62
CA ASP A 363 11.20 26.31 6.07
C ASP A 363 12.31 26.58 5.03
N PRO A 364 13.44 27.22 5.39
CA PRO A 364 14.57 27.44 4.48
C PRO A 364 15.17 26.16 3.88
N ALA A 365 14.96 25.00 4.51
CA ALA A 365 15.33 23.71 3.93
C ALA A 365 14.49 23.35 2.68
N ASN A 366 13.44 24.13 2.42
CA ASN A 366 12.60 24.06 1.23
C ASN A 366 12.92 25.18 0.23
N ASP A 367 14.16 25.66 0.17
CA ASP A 367 14.59 26.42 -1.01
C ASP A 367 14.75 25.46 -2.20
N PRO A 368 14.09 25.72 -3.34
CA PRO A 368 14.17 24.86 -4.51
C PRO A 368 15.58 24.91 -5.11
N SER A 369 16.07 23.74 -5.49
CA SER A 369 17.20 23.50 -6.38
C SER A 369 16.75 23.48 -7.86
N GLU A 370 17.71 23.34 -8.79
CA GLU A 370 17.38 23.31 -10.23
C GLU A 370 16.55 22.09 -10.64
N ASP A 371 16.64 20.98 -9.88
CA ASP A 371 16.04 19.68 -10.22
C ASP A 371 14.76 19.33 -9.44
N ASP A 372 14.33 20.17 -8.49
CA ASP A 372 13.10 19.98 -7.72
C ASP A 372 12.11 21.13 -7.90
N THR A 373 10.82 20.79 -7.82
CA THR A 373 9.72 21.75 -7.88
C THR A 373 8.93 21.70 -6.59
N LEU A 374 8.75 22.85 -5.94
CA LEU A 374 7.84 22.96 -4.80
C LEU A 374 6.46 23.38 -5.27
N VAL A 375 5.46 22.60 -4.88
CA VAL A 375 4.07 22.83 -5.25
C VAL A 375 3.31 23.18 -3.97
N PHE A 376 3.20 24.48 -3.69
CA PHE A 376 2.41 24.99 -2.57
C PHE A 376 1.00 25.42 -2.96
N GLY A 377 0.74 25.65 -4.26
CA GLY A 377 -0.54 26.15 -4.72
C GLY A 377 -1.62 25.08 -4.81
N PRO A 378 -2.90 25.50 -4.92
CA PRO A 378 -3.97 24.61 -5.32
C PRO A 378 -3.73 24.09 -6.76
N SER A 379 -4.21 22.88 -7.05
CA SER A 379 -4.29 22.35 -8.41
C SER A 379 -5.71 21.95 -8.72
N THR A 380 -6.17 22.28 -9.92
CA THR A 380 -7.50 21.89 -10.40
C THR A 380 -7.37 20.74 -11.38
N VAL A 381 -8.13 19.68 -11.15
CA VAL A 381 -8.24 18.52 -12.03
C VAL A 381 -9.66 18.49 -12.56
N LEU A 382 -9.80 18.41 -13.89
CA LEU A 382 -11.12 18.40 -14.54
C LEU A 382 -11.63 16.97 -14.69
N GLU A 383 -10.86 16.12 -15.36
CA GLU A 383 -11.27 14.75 -15.61
C GLU A 383 -10.86 13.82 -14.46
N PRO A 384 -11.69 12.80 -14.14
CA PRO A 384 -12.97 12.43 -14.75
C PRO A 384 -14.18 12.89 -13.92
N PHE A 385 -14.13 14.09 -13.35
CA PHE A 385 -15.16 14.61 -12.44
C PHE A 385 -16.25 15.40 -13.20
N ASN A 386 -17.45 15.50 -12.62
CA ASN A 386 -18.54 16.34 -13.16
C ASN A 386 -18.12 17.81 -13.23
N ASP A 387 -17.45 18.28 -12.17
CA ASP A 387 -16.99 19.65 -12.02
C ASP A 387 -15.47 19.70 -11.80
N PRO A 388 -14.79 20.81 -12.16
CA PRO A 388 -13.38 20.98 -11.87
C PRO A 388 -13.09 20.90 -10.37
N ILE A 389 -12.29 19.92 -9.95
CA ILE A 389 -11.96 19.68 -8.54
C ILE A 389 -10.66 20.36 -8.18
N THR A 390 -10.72 21.31 -7.26
CA THR A 390 -9.54 22.00 -6.73
C THR A 390 -9.07 21.34 -5.44
N THR A 391 -7.80 20.97 -5.41
CA THR A 391 -7.15 20.31 -4.26
C THR A 391 -5.90 21.03 -3.82
N TYR A 392 -5.62 20.93 -2.53
CA TYR A 392 -4.52 21.57 -1.86
C TYR A 392 -3.88 20.59 -0.89
N LEU A 393 -2.68 20.14 -1.25
CA LEU A 393 -1.78 19.52 -0.30
C LEU A 393 -0.35 19.74 -0.77
N PRO A 394 0.46 20.53 -0.06
CA PRO A 394 1.80 20.88 -0.51
C PRO A 394 2.73 19.67 -0.65
N PHE A 395 3.58 19.70 -1.66
CA PHE A 395 4.64 18.69 -1.82
C PHE A 395 5.85 19.24 -2.57
N ARG A 396 6.99 18.59 -2.37
CA ARG A 396 8.17 18.72 -3.23
C ARG A 396 8.15 17.59 -4.26
N ARG A 397 8.44 17.94 -5.51
CA ARG A 397 8.61 16.98 -6.60
C ARG A 397 10.06 16.95 -7.02
N THR A 398 10.66 15.77 -6.96
CA THR A 398 12.00 15.52 -7.53
C THR A 398 11.86 14.55 -8.70
N LEU A 399 12.47 14.88 -9.83
CA LEU A 399 12.47 14.05 -11.04
C LEU A 399 13.85 13.44 -11.25
N LEU A 400 13.88 12.17 -11.61
CA LEU A 400 15.09 11.44 -11.95
C LEU A 400 14.89 10.69 -13.26
N ASP A 401 15.75 10.94 -14.23
CA ASP A 401 15.88 10.07 -15.40
C ASP A 401 16.70 8.84 -15.01
N THR A 402 16.06 7.68 -15.04
CA THR A 402 16.69 6.42 -14.65
C THR A 402 17.51 5.80 -15.78
N GLY A 403 17.43 6.34 -17.01
CA GLY A 403 18.09 5.84 -18.21
C GLY A 403 17.44 4.58 -18.80
N ASP A 404 16.95 3.69 -17.94
CA ASP A 404 16.30 2.43 -18.28
C ASP A 404 14.78 2.49 -18.09
N TYR A 405 14.06 1.55 -18.71
CA TYR A 405 12.62 1.40 -18.54
C TYR A 405 12.33 0.50 -17.34
N PHE A 406 11.53 1.00 -16.40
CA PHE A 406 11.05 0.25 -15.25
C PHE A 406 9.54 0.17 -15.26
N ASN A 407 9.01 -0.88 -14.68
CA ASN A 407 7.58 -1.09 -14.57
C ASN A 407 7.20 -1.78 -13.25
N THR A 408 8.02 -1.62 -12.21
CA THR A 408 7.71 -1.93 -10.82
C THR A 408 8.51 -0.96 -9.97
N ILE A 409 7.90 -0.43 -8.92
CA ILE A 409 8.57 0.39 -7.93
C ILE A 409 8.14 0.00 -6.52
N LEU A 410 9.13 -0.13 -5.64
CA LEU A 410 8.95 -0.32 -4.22
C LEU A 410 9.85 0.66 -3.49
N MET A 411 9.40 1.10 -2.32
CA MET A 411 10.12 2.09 -1.54
C MET A 411 10.03 1.76 -0.06
N ASP A 412 11.14 1.93 0.64
CA ASP A 412 11.16 2.07 2.10
C ASP A 412 11.85 3.38 2.49
N HIS A 413 12.14 3.56 3.78
CA HIS A 413 12.74 4.80 4.30
C HIS A 413 14.19 5.03 3.85
N GLU A 414 14.83 4.05 3.22
CA GLU A 414 16.23 4.13 2.77
C GLU A 414 16.45 3.71 1.32
N HIS A 415 15.49 3.01 0.72
CA HIS A 415 15.66 2.36 -0.56
C HIS A 415 14.52 2.70 -1.51
N ILE A 416 14.90 2.84 -2.78
CA ILE A 416 13.96 2.71 -3.89
C ILE A 416 14.42 1.51 -4.71
N ILE A 417 13.53 0.55 -4.88
CA ILE A 417 13.74 -0.60 -5.76
C ILE A 417 12.90 -0.36 -7.00
N VAL A 418 13.56 -0.35 -8.15
CA VAL A 418 12.88 -0.37 -9.43
C VAL A 418 13.20 -1.68 -10.13
N ALA A 419 12.21 -2.22 -10.84
CA ALA A 419 12.44 -3.40 -11.65
C ALA A 419 11.87 -3.24 -13.04
N GLN A 420 12.60 -3.83 -13.98
CA GLN A 420 12.26 -3.87 -15.38
C GLN A 420 11.65 -5.24 -15.67
N ASP A 421 10.48 -5.25 -16.27
CA ASP A 421 9.85 -6.45 -16.80
C ASP A 421 9.83 -6.36 -18.32
N ASN A 422 9.98 -7.51 -18.98
CA ASN A 422 9.82 -7.61 -20.42
C ASN A 422 8.33 -7.48 -20.76
N VAL A 423 7.86 -6.26 -21.03
CA VAL A 423 6.44 -5.91 -21.29
C VAL A 423 6.00 -6.26 -22.72
N HIS A 424 6.31 -7.46 -23.23
CA HIS A 424 5.92 -7.81 -24.61
C HIS A 424 4.48 -8.37 -24.77
N ASP A 425 3.74 -8.68 -23.70
CA ASP A 425 2.45 -9.41 -23.79
C ASP A 425 1.21 -8.70 -23.19
N PHE A 426 1.07 -7.37 -23.33
CA PHE A 426 -0.03 -6.61 -22.69
C PHE A 426 -1.26 -6.26 -23.58
N PHE A 427 -1.64 -7.11 -24.54
CA PHE A 427 -2.86 -6.89 -25.36
C PHE A 427 -4.01 -7.84 -25.02
N TRP A 428 -5.21 -7.27 -24.82
CA TRP A 428 -6.47 -7.91 -24.42
C TRP A 428 -7.15 -8.69 -25.55
N ALA A 429 -7.84 -9.79 -25.19
CA ALA A 429 -9.01 -10.32 -25.91
C ALA A 429 -10.21 -10.37 -24.93
N PRO A 430 -11.45 -10.02 -25.34
CA PRO A 430 -12.65 -10.06 -24.48
C PRO A 430 -13.23 -11.49 -24.36
N PRO A 431 -14.13 -11.78 -23.38
CA PRO A 431 -14.09 -13.02 -22.62
C PRO A 431 -15.03 -14.14 -23.11
N ALA A 432 -14.61 -15.37 -22.89
CA ALA A 432 -15.50 -16.47 -22.51
C ALA A 432 -14.87 -17.16 -21.30
N ARG A 433 -15.39 -16.82 -20.11
CA ARG A 433 -14.96 -17.23 -18.75
C ARG A 433 -13.78 -16.42 -18.19
N TYR A 434 -14.09 -15.73 -17.09
CA TYR A 434 -13.18 -14.86 -16.36
C TYR A 434 -12.15 -15.72 -15.64
N LEU A 435 -10.89 -15.49 -15.98
CA LEU A 435 -9.71 -15.99 -15.28
C LEU A 435 -8.67 -14.88 -15.43
N PHE A 436 -8.54 -14.02 -14.43
CA PHE A 436 -7.53 -12.97 -14.44
C PHE A 436 -6.21 -13.51 -13.88
N VAL A 437 -5.44 -14.19 -14.74
CA VAL A 437 -4.03 -14.44 -14.48
C VAL A 437 -3.24 -13.27 -15.06
N ARG A 438 -2.71 -12.39 -14.20
CA ARG A 438 -1.77 -11.34 -14.64
C ARG A 438 -0.35 -11.91 -14.60
N MET A 439 0.27 -12.02 -15.78
CA MET A 439 1.60 -12.59 -15.98
C MET A 439 2.63 -11.47 -16.19
N ILE A 440 3.59 -11.33 -15.28
CA ILE A 440 4.65 -10.30 -15.34
C ILE A 440 6.04 -10.93 -15.37
N GLN A 441 6.90 -10.56 -16.31
CA GLN A 441 8.24 -11.16 -16.46
C GLN A 441 9.39 -10.20 -16.11
N MET A 442 9.83 -10.14 -14.84
CA MET A 442 10.97 -9.30 -14.42
C MET A 442 12.28 -9.73 -15.10
N SER A 443 13.00 -8.85 -15.79
CA SER A 443 14.28 -9.13 -16.48
C SER A 443 15.49 -8.61 -15.71
N ALA A 444 15.35 -7.54 -14.93
CA ALA A 444 16.41 -7.00 -14.08
C ALA A 444 15.83 -6.16 -12.92
N MET A 445 16.53 -6.11 -11.80
CA MET A 445 16.17 -5.27 -10.65
C MET A 445 17.32 -4.32 -10.31
N THR A 446 17.00 -3.07 -9.95
CA THR A 446 17.98 -2.09 -9.50
C THR A 446 17.53 -1.53 -8.14
N VAL A 447 18.44 -1.59 -7.17
CA VAL A 447 18.26 -1.04 -5.82
C VAL A 447 19.08 0.23 -5.68
N PHE A 448 18.43 1.33 -5.31
CA PHE A 448 19.04 2.60 -4.94
C PHE A 448 19.00 2.76 -3.42
N LYS A 449 20.13 3.15 -2.79
CA LYS A 449 20.21 3.47 -1.35
C LYS A 449 20.50 4.96 -1.15
N PHE A 450 19.73 5.64 -0.29
CA PHE A 450 19.87 7.07 0.00
C PHE A 450 20.68 7.35 1.28
#